data_AF-A0A7S0JCF7-F1
#
_entry.id   AF-A0A7S0JCF7-F1
#
_cell.length_a   1.000
_cell.length_b   1.000
_cell.length_c   1.000
_cell.angle_alpha   90.00
_cell.angle_beta   90.00
_cell.angle_gamma   90.00
#
_symmetry.space_group_name_H-M   'P 1'
#
loop_
_entity.id
_entity.type
_entity.pdbx_description
1 polymer ?
#
loop_
_entity_poly.entity_id
_entity_poly.type
_entity_poly.pdbx_seq_one_letter_code
_entity_poly.pdbx_strand_id
1 'polypeptide(L)'
;DTATRSATVDSMALGCIPVFSHRAAQLVWRWHVREAWHNFSVLHESPRGVIAHLLSLKPDAVTRLRQGLARASRLLAYTAGEPHVAAGDPASEDAADVLLQGALAAARGT
;
A
#
# COMPACT_ATOMS: atom_id res chain seq x y z
N ASP A 1 6.50 13.34 -5.22
CA ASP A 1 7.02 12.08 -5.78
C ASP A 1 6.39 11.74 -7.10
N THR A 2 7.19 11.31 -8.06
CA THR A 2 6.68 10.57 -9.22
C THR A 2 6.01 9.30 -8.70
N ALA A 3 4.85 8.92 -9.25
CA ALA A 3 4.10 7.74 -8.84
C ALA A 3 4.80 6.43 -9.26
N THR A 4 6.02 6.21 -8.80
CA THR A 4 6.73 4.95 -8.97
C THR A 4 6.49 4.04 -7.76
N ARG A 5 6.59 2.73 -7.99
CA ARG A 5 6.59 1.73 -6.91
C ARG A 5 7.62 2.04 -5.84
N SER A 6 8.82 2.46 -6.26
CA SER A 6 9.94 2.75 -5.37
C SER A 6 9.65 3.94 -4.46
N ALA A 7 9.21 5.08 -4.99
CA ALA A 7 8.99 6.28 -4.17
C ALA A 7 7.91 6.07 -3.09
N THR A 8 6.90 5.24 -3.38
CA THR A 8 5.88 4.87 -2.38
C THR A 8 6.48 4.04 -1.25
N VAL A 9 7.32 3.05 -1.58
CA VAL A 9 7.98 2.22 -0.55
C VAL A 9 9.00 3.03 0.22
N ASP A 10 9.80 3.85 -0.45
CA ASP A 10 10.83 4.68 0.17
C ASP A 10 10.20 5.64 1.18
N SER A 11 9.10 6.32 0.81
CA SER A 11 8.37 7.19 1.74
C SER A 11 7.85 6.42 2.95
N MET A 12 7.23 5.25 2.74
CA MET A 12 6.74 4.42 3.84
C MET A 12 7.85 3.87 4.75
N ALA A 13 8.98 3.46 4.17
CA ALA A 13 10.14 2.95 4.89
C ALA A 13 10.84 4.04 5.71
N LEU A 14 10.84 5.28 5.21
CA LEU A 14 11.36 6.46 5.90
C LEU A 14 10.36 7.07 6.90
N GLY A 15 9.14 6.56 7.00
CA GLY A 15 8.09 7.10 7.87
C GLY A 15 7.45 8.40 7.36
N CYS A 16 7.62 8.71 6.08
CA CYS A 16 6.98 9.83 5.40
C CYS A 16 5.59 9.43 4.90
N ILE A 17 4.57 10.26 5.16
CA ILE A 17 3.22 10.06 4.63
C ILE A 17 3.27 10.21 3.10
N PRO A 18 2.92 9.17 2.31
CA PRO A 18 2.91 9.26 0.86
C PRO A 18 1.91 10.30 0.37
N VAL A 19 2.31 11.12 -0.61
CA VAL A 19 1.44 12.11 -1.26
C VAL A 19 1.33 11.76 -2.75
N PHE A 20 0.12 11.41 -3.18
CA PHE A 20 -0.16 10.98 -4.54
C PHE A 20 -0.79 12.09 -5.36
N SER A 21 -0.35 12.23 -6.61
CA SER A 21 -0.92 13.16 -7.59
C SER A 21 -2.02 12.57 -8.46
N HIS A 22 -2.31 11.27 -8.32
CA HIS A 22 -3.40 10.60 -9.03
C HIS A 22 -3.84 9.36 -8.26
N ARG A 23 -5.15 9.10 -8.18
CA ARG A 23 -5.71 7.86 -7.61
C ARG A 23 -5.08 6.56 -8.14
N ALA A 24 -4.67 6.49 -9.40
CA ALA A 24 -4.05 5.29 -9.97
C ALA A 24 -2.74 4.91 -9.25
N ALA A 25 -2.03 5.88 -8.66
CA ALA A 25 -0.82 5.63 -7.88
C ALA A 25 -1.07 4.77 -6.63
N GLN A 26 -2.27 4.85 -6.05
CA GLN A 26 -2.68 4.02 -4.92
C GLN A 26 -2.90 2.54 -5.33
N LEU A 27 -3.07 2.23 -6.62
CA LEU A 27 -3.27 0.86 -7.07
C LEU A 27 -1.95 0.08 -7.22
N VAL A 28 -0.83 0.79 -7.23
CA VAL A 28 0.50 0.29 -7.59
C VAL A 28 1.03 -0.79 -6.63
N TRP A 29 0.47 -0.85 -5.42
CA TRP A 29 0.83 -1.79 -4.33
C TRP A 29 -0.37 -2.53 -3.70
N ARG A 30 -1.52 -2.60 -4.39
CA ARG A 30 -2.79 -3.15 -3.84
C ARG A 30 -2.71 -4.57 -3.25
N TRP A 31 -1.71 -5.36 -3.65
CA TRP A 31 -1.53 -6.74 -3.20
C TRP A 31 -0.83 -6.83 -1.84
N HIS A 32 0.08 -5.90 -1.53
CA HIS A 32 0.82 -5.90 -0.26
C HIS A 32 0.22 -4.90 0.73
N VAL A 33 -0.29 -3.78 0.23
CA VAL A 33 -0.95 -2.77 1.05
C VAL A 33 -2.45 -2.93 0.90
N ARG A 34 -3.00 -3.76 1.79
CA ARG A 34 -4.42 -4.12 1.87
C ARG A 34 -5.25 -3.10 2.64
N GLU A 35 -4.59 -2.24 3.43
CA GLU A 35 -5.26 -1.11 4.09
C GLU A 35 -5.76 -0.09 3.07
N ALA A 36 -6.90 0.54 3.37
CA ALA A 36 -7.42 1.59 2.52
C ALA A 36 -6.45 2.79 2.51
N TRP A 37 -5.92 3.13 1.33
CA TRP A 37 -4.87 4.13 1.13
C TRP A 37 -5.15 5.50 1.76
N HIS A 38 -6.43 5.89 1.88
CA HIS A 38 -6.82 7.14 2.54
C HIS A 38 -6.49 7.17 4.05
N ASN A 39 -6.19 6.02 4.66
CA ASN A 39 -5.82 5.93 6.06
C ASN A 39 -4.38 6.35 6.36
N PHE A 40 -3.50 6.34 5.36
CA PHE A 40 -2.07 6.59 5.56
C PHE A 40 -1.40 7.38 4.44
N SER A 41 -2.16 7.86 3.44
CA SER A 41 -1.65 8.69 2.36
C SER A 41 -2.56 9.88 2.08
N VAL A 42 -2.02 10.88 1.39
CA VAL A 42 -2.77 12.05 0.92
C VAL A 42 -2.91 11.98 -0.60
N LEU A 43 -4.11 12.18 -1.12
CA LEU A 43 -4.35 12.35 -2.55
C LEU A 43 -4.52 13.85 -2.85
N HIS A 44 -3.74 14.37 -3.80
CA HIS A 44 -3.81 15.74 -4.29
C HIS A 44 -3.64 15.77 -5.81
N GLU A 45 -4.75 15.74 -6.53
CA GLU A 45 -4.75 15.56 -8.00
C GLU A 45 -4.38 16.82 -8.79
N SER A 46 -4.29 17.96 -8.12
CA SER A 46 -3.85 19.22 -8.73
C SER A 46 -2.31 19.29 -8.74
N PRO A 47 -1.67 19.70 -9.85
CA PRO A 47 -0.24 20.01 -9.83
C PRO A 47 0.09 21.31 -9.07
N ARG A 48 -0.92 22.10 -8.69
CA ARG A 48 -0.77 23.39 -7.99
C ARG A 48 -1.33 23.32 -6.58
N GLY A 49 -0.60 23.93 -5.64
CA GLY A 49 -1.10 24.15 -4.28
C GLY A 49 -0.92 22.97 -3.32
N VAL A 50 -0.12 21.96 -3.69
CA VAL A 50 0.12 20.79 -2.83
C VAL A 50 0.64 21.19 -1.44
N ILE A 51 1.58 22.14 -1.36
CA ILE A 51 2.11 22.61 -0.07
C ILE A 51 1.02 23.27 0.77
N ALA A 52 0.20 24.14 0.17
CA ALA A 52 -0.91 24.78 0.88
C ALA A 52 -1.95 23.76 1.38
N HIS A 53 -2.23 22.73 0.58
CA HIS A 53 -3.10 21.63 0.98
C HIS A 53 -2.50 20.80 2.13
N LEU A 54 -1.20 20.47 2.08
CA LEU A 54 -0.54 19.73 3.15
C LEU A 54 -0.49 20.54 4.45
N LEU A 55 -0.26 21.85 4.36
CA LEU A 55 -0.29 22.77 5.51
C LEU A 55 -1.69 22.98 6.09
N SER A 56 -2.75 22.74 5.32
CA SER A 56 -4.14 22.86 5.81
C SER A 56 -4.65 21.59 6.52
N LEU A 57 -3.86 20.51 6.54
CA LEU A 57 -4.21 19.29 7.26
C LEU A 57 -4.28 19.55 8.77
N LYS A 58 -5.41 19.17 9.37
CA LYS A 58 -5.60 19.26 10.82
C LYS A 58 -4.61 18.34 11.55
N PRO A 59 -4.10 18.72 12.74
CA PRO A 59 -3.19 17.88 13.53
C PRO A 59 -3.72 16.46 13.77
N ASP A 60 -5.02 16.31 14.03
CA ASP A 60 -5.65 15.00 14.22
C ASP A 60 -5.64 14.15 12.93
N ALA A 61 -5.80 14.79 11.77
CA ALA A 61 -5.70 14.10 10.49
C ALA A 61 -4.28 13.59 10.25
N VAL A 62 -3.27 14.42 10.51
CA VAL A 62 -1.85 14.02 10.43
C VAL A 62 -1.55 12.88 11.40
N THR A 63 -2.11 12.92 12.61
CA THR A 63 -1.95 11.85 13.61
C THR A 63 -2.54 10.52 13.11
N ARG A 64 -3.75 10.54 12.56
CA ARG A 64 -4.37 9.34 11.96
C ARG A 64 -3.55 8.80 10.80
N LEU A 65 -3.04 9.67 9.93
CA LEU A 65 -2.19 9.28 8.80
C LEU A 65 -0.90 8.61 9.28
N ARG A 66 -0.23 9.14 10.31
CA ARG A 66 0.97 8.54 10.92
C ARG A 66 0.68 7.16 11.52
N GLN A 67 -0.45 7.01 12.20
CA GLN A 67 -0.86 5.73 12.78
C GLN A 67 -1.18 4.69 11.71
N GLY A 68 -1.87 5.10 10.64
CA GLY A 68 -2.09 4.26 9.46
C GLY A 68 -0.78 3.84 8.81
N LEU A 69 0.13 4.80 8.63
CA LEU A 69 1.44 4.54 8.03
C LEU A 69 2.20 3.50 8.85
N ALA A 70 2.27 3.67 10.18
CA ALA A 70 2.96 2.73 11.06
C ALA A 70 2.42 1.29 10.98
N ARG A 71 1.13 1.09 10.68
CA ARG A 71 0.56 -0.24 10.42
C ARG A 71 0.91 -0.74 9.02
N ALA A 72 0.69 0.09 8.01
CA ALA A 72 0.97 -0.24 6.62
C ALA A 72 2.47 -0.56 6.38
N SER A 73 3.39 0.15 7.03
CA SER A 73 4.84 -0.07 6.91
C SER A 73 5.26 -1.47 7.39
N ARG A 74 4.52 -2.09 8.32
CA ARG A 74 4.81 -3.46 8.78
C ARG A 74 4.61 -4.49 7.66
N LEU A 75 3.74 -4.19 6.70
CA LEU A 75 3.45 -5.06 5.55
C LEU A 75 4.53 -5.00 4.48
N LEU A 76 5.52 -4.09 4.59
CA LEU A 76 6.63 -4.00 3.64
C LEU A 76 7.71 -5.06 3.87
N ALA A 77 7.83 -5.55 5.11
CA ALA A 77 8.84 -6.53 5.47
C ALA A 77 8.21 -7.93 5.49
N TYR A 78 8.83 -8.88 4.79
CA TYR A 78 8.56 -10.29 5.04
C TYR A 78 9.07 -10.65 6.44
N THR A 79 8.19 -11.12 7.30
CA THR A 79 8.55 -11.60 8.64
C THR A 79 8.83 -13.10 8.59
N ALA A 80 10.07 -13.48 8.87
CA ALA A 80 10.46 -14.87 9.06
C ALA A 80 9.81 -15.41 10.35
N GLY A 81 8.62 -15.98 10.25
CA GLY A 81 7.94 -16.60 11.39
C GLY A 81 6.44 -16.33 11.51
N GLU A 82 5.88 -15.42 10.71
CA GLU A 82 4.43 -15.51 10.50
C GLU A 82 4.20 -16.71 9.57
N PRO A 83 3.44 -17.74 9.99
CA PRO A 83 2.95 -18.69 9.02
C PRO A 83 2.23 -17.84 7.98
N HIS A 84 2.66 -17.94 6.72
CA HIS A 84 1.87 -17.45 5.60
C HIS A 84 0.45 -17.91 5.91
N VAL A 85 -0.45 -16.95 6.18
CA VAL A 85 -1.76 -17.20 6.80
C VAL A 85 -2.33 -18.44 6.12
N ALA A 86 -2.71 -19.43 6.92
CA ALA A 86 -2.90 -20.82 6.51
C ALA A 86 -3.32 -20.94 5.03
N ALA A 87 -2.52 -21.66 4.23
CA ALA A 87 -2.75 -21.87 2.80
C ALA A 87 -4.25 -22.08 2.52
N GLY A 88 -4.88 -21.09 1.86
CA GLY A 88 -6.33 -21.06 1.64
C GLY A 88 -7.07 -19.83 2.18
N ASP A 89 -6.41 -18.92 2.90
CA ASP A 89 -7.00 -17.59 3.15
C ASP A 89 -6.77 -16.65 1.94
N PRO A 90 -7.82 -16.30 1.17
CA PRO A 90 -7.69 -15.32 0.08
C PRO A 90 -7.20 -13.95 0.61
N ALA A 91 -7.30 -13.71 1.92
CA ALA A 91 -6.79 -12.53 2.57
C ALA A 91 -5.25 -12.50 2.77
N SER A 92 -4.52 -13.55 2.39
CA SER A 92 -3.05 -13.60 2.49
C SER A 92 -2.32 -13.85 1.18
N GLU A 93 -3.06 -14.17 0.12
CA GLU A 93 -2.47 -14.43 -1.19
C GLU A 93 -1.81 -13.19 -1.77
N ASP A 94 -0.61 -13.38 -2.30
CA ASP A 94 0.11 -12.42 -3.11
C ASP A 94 0.03 -12.74 -4.62
N ALA A 95 0.76 -11.97 -5.43
CA ALA A 95 0.76 -12.13 -6.88
C ALA A 95 1.34 -13.45 -7.37
N ALA A 96 2.34 -13.99 -6.66
CA ALA A 96 2.90 -15.29 -6.96
C ALA A 96 1.92 -16.40 -6.61
N ASP A 97 1.22 -16.30 -5.47
CA ASP A 97 0.22 -17.29 -5.05
C ASP A 97 -0.93 -17.41 -6.05
N VAL A 98 -1.51 -16.27 -6.46
CA VAL A 98 -2.61 -16.24 -7.44
C VAL A 98 -2.17 -16.80 -8.78
N LEU A 99 -0.96 -16.48 -9.24
CA LEU A 99 -0.41 -17.03 -10.48
C LEU A 99 -0.20 -18.54 -10.39
N LEU A 100 0.35 -19.02 -9.28
CA LEU A 100 0.60 -20.44 -9.05
C LEU A 100 -0.72 -21.22 -9.00
N GLN A 101 -1.73 -20.72 -8.29
CA GLN A 101 -3.05 -21.34 -8.25
C GLN A 101 -3.71 -21.38 -9.62
N GLY A 102 -3.64 -20.29 -10.40
CA GLY A 102 -4.17 -20.25 -11.76
C GLY A 102 -3.50 -21.29 -12.66
N ALA A 103 -2.17 -21.43 -12.58
CA ALA A 103 -1.42 -22.44 -13.32
C ALA A 103 -1.80 -23.88 -12.91
N LEU A 104 -1.94 -24.13 -11.60
CA LEU A 104 -2.34 -25.43 -11.07
C LEU A 104 -3.79 -25.79 -11.46
N ALA A 105 -4.70 -24.83 -11.45
CA ALA A 105 -6.08 -25.03 -11.88
C ALA A 105 -6.15 -25.38 -13.38
N ALA A 106 -5.36 -24.71 -14.22
CA ALA A 106 -5.27 -25.03 -15.64
C ALA A 106 -4.73 -26.45 -15.89
N ALA A 107 -3.73 -26.88 -15.13
CA ALA A 107 -3.14 -28.22 -15.25
C ALA A 107 -4.04 -29.36 -14.75
N ARG A 108 -5.04 -29.07 -13.90
CA ARG A 108 -6.03 -30.07 -13.44
C ARG A 108 -7.26 -30.17 -14.33
N GLY A 109 -7.46 -29.20 -15.23
CA GLY A 109 -8.57 -29.17 -16.20
C GLY A 109 -8.22 -29.77 -17.58
N THR A 110 -7.00 -30.26 -17.75
CA THR A 110 -6.48 -31.01 -18.92
C THR A 110 -6.31 -32.48 -18.58
#